data_AF-A0A2G9Y1X9-F1
#
_entry.id   AF-A0A2G9Y1X9-F1
#
_cell.length_a   1.000
_cell.length_b   1.000
_cell.length_c   1.000
_cell.angle_alpha   90.00
_cell.angle_beta   90.00
_cell.angle_gamma   90.00
#
_symmetry.space_group_name_H-M   'P 1'
#
loop_
_entity.id
_entity.type
_entity.pdbx_description
1 polymer ?
#
loop_
_entity_poly.entity_id
_entity_poly.type
_entity_poly.pdbx_seq_one_letter_code
_entity_poly.pdbx_strand_id
1 'polypeptide(L)'
;MYYPSIEEKFNTIISKNTFYFQNREFEEYHEGHISSLAQNILLLRNKIGRNGLKESVLLEHITEVEDGLDAILTITGFSKESLQRLITYIRAREDTILSKIVNKEYWCKEDFEREWNLNKIKSLIKTNKKFAEGIINLFFKGSTIPIIKQVIPLFEFKKLDINKFSFSIESLVDTIIRYKT
;
A
#
# COMPACT_ATOMS: atom_id res chain seq x y z
N MET A 1 -9.68 6.22 53.70
CA MET A 1 -9.59 6.34 52.22
C MET A 1 -8.64 7.50 51.94
N TYR A 2 -7.50 7.25 51.29
CA TYR A 2 -6.53 8.32 50.99
C TYR A 2 -6.98 9.06 49.73
N TYR A 3 -7.17 10.38 49.85
CA TYR A 3 -7.47 11.23 48.71
C TYR A 3 -6.20 11.97 48.30
N PRO A 4 -5.75 11.83 47.04
CA PRO A 4 -4.53 12.48 46.62
C PRO A 4 -4.68 14.00 46.62
N SER A 5 -3.61 14.68 46.99
CA SER A 5 -3.50 16.14 46.97
C SER A 5 -3.61 16.66 45.54
N ILE A 6 -3.87 17.97 45.39
CA ILE A 6 -3.92 18.62 44.08
C ILE A 6 -2.58 18.46 43.34
N GLU A 7 -1.46 18.57 44.06
CA GLU A 7 -0.12 18.42 43.52
C GLU A 7 0.17 16.99 43.07
N GLU A 8 -0.26 15.98 43.83
CA GLU A 8 -0.15 14.57 43.44
C GLU A 8 -0.96 14.26 42.17
N LYS A 9 -2.14 14.87 42.04
CA LYS A 9 -2.97 14.75 40.83
C LYS A 9 -2.27 15.39 39.63
N PHE A 10 -1.70 16.59 39.77
CA PHE A 10 -0.96 17.23 38.68
C PHE A 10 0.31 16.46 38.30
N ASN A 11 1.08 15.99 39.28
CA ASN A 11 2.28 15.17 39.02
C ASN A 11 1.94 13.85 38.32
N THR A 12 0.79 13.24 38.64
CA THR A 12 0.30 12.07 37.92
C THR A 12 -0.01 12.40 36.45
N ILE A 13 -0.68 13.52 36.19
CA ILE A 13 -0.97 13.96 34.81
C ILE A 13 0.33 14.25 34.05
N ILE A 14 1.34 14.86 34.68
CA ILE A 14 2.60 15.20 33.99
C ILE A 14 3.44 13.96 33.71
N SER A 15 3.60 13.08 34.71
CA SER A 15 4.52 11.94 34.62
C SER A 15 3.92 10.67 34.02
N LYS A 16 2.60 10.50 34.11
CA LYS A 16 1.88 9.31 33.63
C LYS A 16 0.87 9.65 32.54
N ASN A 17 1.07 10.77 31.84
CA ASN A 17 0.24 11.09 30.70
C ASN A 17 0.43 10.04 29.59
N THR A 18 -0.51 9.10 29.48
CA THR A 18 -0.49 8.16 28.35
C THR A 18 -1.06 8.79 27.08
N PHE A 19 -1.72 9.95 27.18
CA PHE A 19 -2.27 10.66 26.03
C PHE A 19 -1.18 11.37 25.20
N TYR A 20 -0.16 11.91 25.87
CA TYR A 20 1.05 12.47 25.24
C TYR A 20 2.29 11.62 25.57
N PHE A 21 2.13 10.30 25.53
CA PHE A 21 3.25 9.39 25.73
C PHE A 21 4.28 9.60 24.61
N GLN A 22 5.51 9.95 25.00
CA GLN A 22 6.62 10.13 24.08
C GLN A 22 7.55 8.92 24.16
N ASN A 23 7.79 8.26 23.03
CA ASN A 23 8.82 7.23 22.90
C ASN A 23 9.74 7.62 21.75
N ARG A 24 10.82 8.31 22.10
CA ARG A 24 11.73 8.90 21.14
C ARG A 24 12.36 7.89 20.18
N GLU A 25 12.76 6.72 20.67
CA GLU A 25 13.36 5.67 19.82
C GLU A 25 12.35 5.16 18.79
N PHE A 26 11.11 4.92 19.22
CA PHE A 26 10.02 4.53 18.33
C PHE A 26 9.68 5.63 17.32
N GLU A 27 9.57 6.88 17.77
CA GLU A 27 9.28 8.05 16.92
C GLU A 27 10.37 8.27 15.86
N GLU A 28 11.65 8.23 16.26
CA GLU A 28 12.79 8.41 15.36
C GLU A 28 12.85 7.29 14.30
N TYR A 29 12.57 6.04 14.68
CA TYR A 29 12.47 4.92 13.75
C TYR A 29 11.37 5.14 12.70
N HIS A 30 10.17 5.53 13.16
CA HIS A 30 9.03 5.75 12.28
C HIS A 30 9.22 6.97 11.37
N GLU A 31 9.84 8.04 11.86
CA GLU A 31 10.14 9.19 11.00
C GLU A 31 11.21 8.93 9.96
N GLY A 32 12.19 8.08 10.27
CA GLY A 32 13.12 7.55 9.28
C GLY A 32 12.39 6.80 8.16
N HIS A 33 11.43 5.94 8.53
CA HIS A 33 10.61 5.21 7.54
C HIS A 33 9.75 6.14 6.68
N ILE A 34 9.07 7.12 7.29
CA ILE A 34 8.25 8.12 6.57
C ILE A 34 9.12 8.92 5.60
N SER A 35 10.28 9.38 6.03
CA SER A 35 11.23 10.13 5.20
C SER A 35 11.70 9.31 4.01
N SER A 36 12.07 8.04 4.22
CA SER A 36 12.47 7.12 3.15
C SER A 36 11.35 6.91 2.12
N LEU A 37 10.14 6.64 2.59
CA LEU A 37 8.97 6.45 1.72
C LEU A 37 8.64 7.72 0.91
N ALA A 38 8.74 8.90 1.52
CA ALA A 38 8.56 10.17 0.81
C ALA A 38 9.58 10.36 -0.32
N GLN A 39 10.86 10.07 -0.06
CA GLN A 39 11.89 10.12 -1.11
C GLN A 39 11.63 9.10 -2.23
N ASN A 40 11.18 7.89 -1.87
CA ASN A 40 10.83 6.85 -2.83
C ASN A 40 9.69 7.30 -3.78
N ILE A 41 8.64 7.90 -3.20
CA ILE A 41 7.51 8.49 -3.94
C ILE A 41 7.98 9.63 -4.87
N LEU A 42 8.85 10.52 -4.39
CA LEU A 42 9.42 11.59 -5.21
C LEU A 42 10.28 11.05 -6.36
N LEU A 43 11.05 9.99 -6.11
CA LEU A 43 11.81 9.29 -7.15
C LEU A 43 10.87 8.72 -8.21
N LEU A 44 9.78 8.05 -7.81
CA LEU A 44 8.77 7.54 -8.73
C LEU A 44 8.13 8.66 -9.56
N ARG A 45 7.74 9.77 -8.93
CA ARG A 45 7.22 10.97 -9.62
C ARG A 45 8.20 11.46 -10.68
N ASN A 46 9.49 11.54 -10.35
CA ASN A 46 10.52 11.98 -11.27
C ASN A 46 10.77 10.96 -12.41
N LYS A 47 10.65 9.65 -12.15
CA LYS A 47 10.71 8.62 -13.21
C LYS A 47 9.52 8.75 -14.17
N ILE A 48 8.31 8.91 -13.64
CA ILE A 48 7.08 9.11 -14.43
C ILE A 48 7.15 10.41 -15.24
N GLY A 49 7.61 11.52 -14.65
CA GLY A 49 7.75 12.79 -15.35
C GLY A 49 8.74 12.75 -16.53
N ARG A 50 9.79 11.92 -16.43
CA ARG A 50 10.79 11.75 -17.50
C ARG A 50 10.36 10.74 -18.57
N ASN A 51 9.80 9.61 -18.16
CA ASN A 51 9.58 8.46 -19.05
C ASN A 51 8.11 8.29 -19.49
N GLY A 52 7.22 9.09 -18.92
CA GLY A 52 5.77 8.99 -19.04
C GLY A 52 5.17 8.00 -18.03
N LEU A 53 3.86 8.12 -17.81
CA LEU A 53 3.10 7.16 -17.00
C LEU A 53 2.88 5.87 -17.82
N LYS A 54 3.75 4.88 -17.62
CA LYS A 54 3.72 3.60 -18.32
C LYS A 54 3.89 2.45 -17.33
N GLU A 55 3.31 1.30 -17.64
CA GLU A 55 3.41 0.07 -16.85
C GLU A 55 4.87 -0.31 -16.59
N SER A 56 5.74 -0.16 -17.59
CA SER A 56 7.16 -0.45 -17.49
C SER A 56 7.88 0.40 -16.43
N VAL A 57 7.47 1.66 -16.24
CA VAL A 57 8.09 2.58 -15.26
C VAL A 57 7.75 2.16 -13.84
N LEU A 58 6.49 1.81 -13.58
CA LEU A 58 6.08 1.31 -12.27
C LEU A 58 6.65 -0.09 -12.00
N LEU A 59 6.70 -0.94 -13.03
CA LEU A 59 7.29 -2.27 -12.93
C LEU A 59 8.76 -2.18 -12.51
N GLU A 60 9.56 -1.42 -13.25
CA GLU A 60 10.96 -1.14 -12.91
C GLU A 60 11.08 -0.62 -11.47
N HIS A 61 10.21 0.32 -11.08
CA HIS A 61 10.24 0.89 -9.74
C HIS A 61 9.99 -0.15 -8.64
N ILE A 62 8.94 -0.99 -8.75
CA ILE A 62 8.65 -2.00 -7.72
C ILE A 62 9.69 -3.13 -7.71
N THR A 63 10.34 -3.43 -8.84
CA THR A 63 11.35 -4.49 -8.92
C THR A 63 12.73 -4.03 -8.49
N GLU A 64 13.11 -2.77 -8.75
CA GLU A 64 14.49 -2.30 -8.50
C GLU A 64 14.63 -1.50 -7.21
N VAL A 65 13.61 -0.72 -6.83
CA VAL A 65 13.69 0.15 -5.65
C VAL A 65 13.22 -0.62 -4.41
N GLU A 66 13.96 -0.50 -3.32
CA GLU A 66 13.54 -1.03 -2.02
C GLU A 66 12.22 -0.36 -1.60
N ASP A 67 11.29 -1.14 -1.05
CA ASP A 67 9.92 -0.69 -0.71
C ASP A 67 9.17 0.04 -1.86
N GLY A 68 9.54 -0.21 -3.12
CA GLY A 68 8.86 0.38 -4.27
C GLY A 68 7.37 0.03 -4.33
N LEU A 69 6.96 -1.13 -3.82
CA LEU A 69 5.55 -1.48 -3.67
C LEU A 69 4.84 -0.56 -2.65
N ASP A 70 5.48 -0.23 -1.53
CA ASP A 70 4.90 0.66 -0.51
C ASP A 70 4.68 2.07 -1.08
N ALA A 71 5.55 2.54 -1.98
CA ALA A 71 5.33 3.79 -2.69
C ALA A 71 4.03 3.75 -3.53
N ILE A 72 3.80 2.66 -4.28
CA ILE A 72 2.56 2.46 -5.06
C ILE A 72 1.34 2.43 -4.15
N LEU A 73 1.39 1.66 -3.07
CA LEU A 73 0.30 1.54 -2.09
C LEU A 73 -0.04 2.89 -1.46
N THR A 74 0.98 3.66 -1.10
CA THR A 74 0.82 4.97 -0.44
C THR A 74 0.19 6.00 -1.36
N ILE A 75 0.67 6.11 -2.61
CA ILE A 75 0.14 7.10 -3.58
C ILE A 75 -1.33 6.80 -3.94
N THR A 76 -1.65 5.52 -4.08
CA THR A 76 -3.02 5.07 -4.38
C THR A 76 -3.95 5.13 -3.18
N GLY A 77 -3.40 5.12 -1.97
CA GLY A 77 -4.12 4.97 -0.71
C GLY A 77 -4.59 3.55 -0.41
N PHE A 78 -4.10 2.58 -1.19
CA PHE A 78 -4.45 1.17 -1.06
C PHE A 78 -3.70 0.56 0.12
N SER A 79 -4.44 -0.02 1.07
CA SER A 79 -3.80 -0.58 2.27
C SER A 79 -3.05 -1.89 1.98
N LYS A 80 -2.11 -2.25 2.86
CA LYS A 80 -1.37 -3.51 2.80
C LYS A 80 -2.33 -4.70 2.93
N GLU A 81 -3.28 -4.59 3.85
CA GLU A 81 -4.33 -5.56 4.10
C GLU A 81 -5.27 -5.70 2.90
N SER A 82 -5.66 -4.59 2.26
CA SER A 82 -6.48 -4.60 1.04
C SER A 82 -5.77 -5.36 -0.09
N LEU A 83 -4.45 -5.14 -0.26
CA LEU A 83 -3.65 -5.89 -1.24
C LEU A 83 -3.63 -7.38 -0.93
N GLN A 84 -3.37 -7.76 0.32
CA GLN A 84 -3.34 -9.17 0.72
C GLN A 84 -4.69 -9.86 0.50
N ARG A 85 -5.79 -9.20 0.85
CA ARG A 85 -7.15 -9.72 0.63
C ARG A 85 -7.47 -9.86 -0.85
N LEU A 86 -7.11 -8.87 -1.66
CA LEU A 86 -7.33 -8.92 -3.11
C LEU A 86 -6.51 -10.03 -3.77
N ILE A 87 -5.23 -10.19 -3.39
CA ILE A 87 -4.38 -11.29 -3.85
C ILE A 87 -4.98 -12.63 -3.43
N THR A 88 -5.45 -12.76 -2.19
CA THR A 88 -6.12 -13.97 -1.71
C THR A 88 -7.37 -14.28 -2.54
N TYR A 89 -8.21 -13.29 -2.81
CA TYR A 89 -9.37 -13.44 -3.69
C TYR A 89 -8.98 -13.91 -5.09
N ILE A 90 -7.96 -13.28 -5.71
CA ILE A 90 -7.45 -13.66 -7.04
C ILE A 90 -6.94 -15.09 -7.06
N ARG A 91 -6.21 -15.52 -6.02
CA ARG A 91 -5.72 -16.90 -5.92
C ARG A 91 -6.90 -17.88 -5.88
N ALA A 92 -7.93 -17.60 -5.09
CA ALA A 92 -9.07 -18.51 -4.84
C ALA A 92 -10.04 -18.59 -6.03
N ARG A 93 -10.17 -17.51 -6.81
CA ARG A 93 -11.16 -17.42 -7.89
C ARG A 93 -10.56 -17.78 -9.23
N GLU A 94 -11.28 -18.60 -9.99
CA GLU A 94 -11.02 -18.80 -11.42
C GLU A 94 -11.87 -17.82 -12.23
N ASP A 95 -11.25 -16.75 -12.71
CA ASP A 95 -11.84 -15.80 -13.66
C ASP A 95 -10.85 -15.59 -14.81
N THR A 96 -11.26 -15.90 -16.04
CA THR A 96 -10.34 -15.95 -17.18
C THR A 96 -9.74 -14.59 -17.52
N ILE A 97 -10.51 -13.51 -17.38
CA ILE A 97 -10.08 -12.15 -17.70
C ILE A 97 -9.08 -11.67 -16.64
N LEU A 98 -9.45 -11.78 -15.37
CA LEU A 98 -8.60 -11.39 -14.24
C LEU A 98 -7.32 -12.20 -14.21
N SER A 99 -7.41 -13.53 -14.35
CA SER A 99 -6.27 -14.44 -14.38
C SER A 99 -5.27 -14.07 -15.48
N LYS A 100 -5.75 -13.70 -16.66
CA LYS A 100 -4.88 -13.25 -17.76
C LYS A 100 -4.22 -11.91 -17.46
N ILE A 101 -4.95 -10.94 -16.92
CA ILE A 101 -4.40 -9.61 -16.62
C ILE A 101 -3.31 -9.67 -15.55
N VAL A 102 -3.52 -10.48 -14.51
CA VAL A 102 -2.58 -10.60 -13.39
C VAL A 102 -1.53 -11.70 -13.59
N ASN A 103 -1.44 -12.29 -14.78
CA ASN A 103 -0.52 -13.38 -15.09
C ASN A 103 -0.62 -14.56 -14.09
N LYS A 104 -1.84 -14.92 -13.67
CA LYS A 104 -2.10 -15.89 -12.58
C LYS A 104 -1.42 -17.23 -12.80
N GLU A 105 -1.27 -17.67 -14.05
CA GLU A 105 -0.60 -18.93 -14.41
C GLU A 105 0.88 -18.99 -13.98
N TYR A 106 1.52 -17.83 -13.80
CA TYR A 106 2.90 -17.71 -13.36
C TYR A 106 3.04 -17.51 -11.85
N TRP A 107 1.93 -17.52 -11.09
CA TRP A 107 1.96 -17.40 -9.64
C TRP A 107 2.46 -18.72 -9.04
N CYS A 108 3.06 -18.65 -7.84
CA CYS A 108 3.51 -19.84 -7.13
C CYS A 108 2.32 -20.79 -6.87
N LYS A 109 2.47 -22.04 -7.33
CA LYS A 109 1.51 -23.11 -7.11
C LYS A 109 1.75 -23.69 -5.73
N GLU A 110 1.01 -23.19 -4.77
CA GLU A 110 1.08 -23.60 -3.37
C GLU A 110 -0.34 -23.84 -2.87
N ASP A 111 -0.47 -24.78 -1.93
CA ASP A 111 -1.74 -25.07 -1.29
C ASP A 111 -2.30 -23.83 -0.60
N PHE A 112 -3.63 -23.73 -0.59
CA PHE A 112 -4.36 -22.57 -0.08
C PHE A 112 -4.44 -22.52 1.44
N GLU A 113 -3.51 -23.15 2.16
CA GLU A 113 -3.60 -23.26 3.62
C GLU A 113 -3.44 -21.91 4.32
N ARG A 114 -2.73 -20.94 3.71
CA ARG A 114 -2.46 -19.63 4.30
C ARG A 114 -2.53 -18.48 3.29
N GLU A 115 -3.01 -17.33 3.77
CA GLU A 115 -2.92 -16.06 3.07
C GLU A 115 -1.44 -15.68 2.86
N TRP A 116 -1.15 -15.02 1.75
CA TRP A 116 0.19 -14.48 1.53
C TRP A 116 0.37 -13.20 2.34
N ASN A 117 1.41 -13.17 3.16
CA ASN A 117 1.80 -11.97 3.86
C ASN A 117 2.49 -10.96 2.92
N LEU A 118 2.59 -9.70 3.35
CA LEU A 118 3.22 -8.65 2.54
C LEU A 118 4.67 -8.98 2.18
N ASN A 119 5.45 -9.56 3.10
CA ASN A 119 6.84 -9.90 2.86
C ASN A 119 6.98 -10.91 1.70
N LYS A 120 6.08 -11.89 1.64
CA LYS A 120 6.01 -12.85 0.54
C LYS A 120 5.68 -12.16 -0.78
N ILE A 121 4.67 -11.28 -0.79
CA ILE A 121 4.29 -10.52 -2.00
C ILE A 121 5.48 -9.69 -2.50
N LYS A 122 6.17 -8.97 -1.61
CA LYS A 122 7.38 -8.21 -1.94
C LYS A 122 8.48 -9.11 -2.50
N SER A 123 8.73 -10.26 -1.89
CA SER A 123 9.72 -11.24 -2.38
C SER A 123 9.38 -11.76 -3.78
N LEU A 124 8.11 -12.08 -4.04
CA LEU A 124 7.65 -12.53 -5.36
C LEU A 124 7.79 -11.44 -6.42
N ILE A 125 7.53 -10.18 -6.09
CA ILE A 125 7.78 -9.06 -7.00
C ILE A 125 9.26 -8.99 -7.42
N LYS A 126 10.19 -9.23 -6.48
CA LYS A 126 11.63 -9.20 -6.77
C LYS A 126 12.13 -10.42 -7.54
N THR A 127 11.52 -11.58 -7.35
CA THR A 127 12.02 -12.87 -7.88
C THR A 127 11.24 -13.39 -9.08
N ASN A 128 10.02 -12.91 -9.32
CA ASN A 128 9.16 -13.35 -10.40
C ASN A 128 8.62 -12.14 -11.19
N LYS A 129 9.27 -11.86 -12.32
CA LYS A 129 8.91 -10.74 -13.20
C LYS A 129 7.46 -10.82 -13.69
N LYS A 130 6.95 -12.02 -14.01
CA LYS A 130 5.56 -12.20 -14.47
C LYS A 130 4.54 -11.89 -13.38
N PHE A 131 4.84 -12.27 -12.14
CA PHE A 131 4.06 -11.86 -10.98
C PHE A 131 4.08 -10.34 -10.79
N ALA A 132 5.26 -9.70 -10.84
CA ALA A 132 5.40 -8.25 -10.74
C ALA A 132 4.62 -7.50 -11.82
N GLU A 133 4.69 -7.96 -13.08
CA GLU A 133 3.86 -7.46 -14.20
C GLU A 133 2.37 -7.55 -13.87
N GLY A 134 1.93 -8.68 -13.31
CA GLY A 134 0.55 -8.89 -12.90
C GLY A 134 0.08 -7.94 -11.80
N ILE A 135 0.94 -7.66 -10.81
CA ILE A 135 0.66 -6.69 -9.75
C ILE A 135 0.56 -5.27 -10.33
N ILE A 136 1.45 -4.86 -11.24
CA ILE A 136 1.34 -3.54 -11.88
C ILE A 136 0.09 -3.43 -12.75
N ASN A 137 -0.22 -4.47 -13.51
CA ASN A 137 -1.45 -4.52 -14.30
C ASN A 137 -2.70 -4.35 -13.44
N LEU A 138 -2.71 -4.84 -12.20
CA LEU A 138 -3.81 -4.62 -11.25
C LEU A 138 -3.99 -3.13 -10.92
N PHE A 139 -2.92 -2.38 -10.70
CA PHE A 139 -2.98 -0.94 -10.42
C PHE A 139 -3.21 -0.08 -11.68
N PHE A 140 -2.83 -0.57 -12.86
CA PHE A 140 -3.04 0.14 -14.12
C PHE A 140 -4.43 -0.11 -14.73
N LYS A 141 -4.91 -1.35 -14.66
CA LYS A 141 -6.10 -1.83 -15.36
C LYS A 141 -7.20 -2.31 -14.43
N GLY A 142 -6.94 -2.50 -13.13
CA GLY A 142 -7.90 -3.12 -12.20
C GLY A 142 -9.22 -2.38 -12.07
N SER A 143 -9.20 -1.05 -12.19
CA SER A 143 -10.42 -0.22 -12.24
C SER A 143 -11.29 -0.42 -13.49
N THR A 144 -10.79 -1.14 -14.50
CA THR A 144 -11.55 -1.51 -15.71
C THR A 144 -12.13 -2.92 -15.65
N ILE A 145 -11.77 -3.72 -14.64
CA ILE A 145 -12.15 -5.13 -14.56
C ILE A 145 -13.49 -5.28 -13.81
N PRO A 146 -14.56 -5.79 -14.46
CA PRO A 146 -15.88 -5.87 -13.83
C PRO A 146 -15.92 -6.70 -12.55
N ILE A 147 -15.22 -7.84 -12.51
CA ILE A 147 -15.23 -8.73 -11.33
C ILE A 147 -14.59 -8.07 -10.10
N ILE A 148 -13.57 -7.21 -10.29
CA ILE A 148 -12.96 -6.46 -9.18
C ILE A 148 -13.96 -5.48 -8.59
N LYS A 149 -14.72 -4.77 -9.44
CA LYS A 149 -15.75 -3.81 -9.00
C LYS A 149 -16.89 -4.48 -8.21
N GLN A 150 -17.17 -5.75 -8.49
CA GLN A 150 -18.23 -6.50 -7.78
C GLN A 150 -17.80 -6.96 -6.39
N VAL A 151 -16.50 -7.17 -6.17
CA VAL A 151 -15.98 -7.82 -4.94
C VAL A 151 -15.35 -6.82 -3.99
N ILE A 152 -14.69 -5.79 -4.53
CA ILE A 152 -14.06 -4.76 -3.71
C ILE A 152 -15.10 -3.67 -3.38
N PRO A 153 -15.22 -3.23 -2.11
CA PRO A 153 -16.03 -2.08 -1.75
C PRO A 153 -15.67 -0.88 -2.61
N LEU A 154 -16.68 -0.08 -3.03
CA LEU A 154 -16.48 1.04 -3.94
C LEU A 154 -15.37 2.00 -3.49
N PHE A 155 -15.26 2.22 -2.17
CA PHE A 155 -14.23 3.04 -1.56
C PHE A 155 -12.80 2.54 -1.87
N GLU A 156 -12.56 1.24 -1.72
CA GLU A 156 -11.28 0.59 -2.02
C GLU A 156 -11.06 0.48 -3.54
N PHE A 157 -12.12 0.22 -4.31
CA PHE A 157 -12.04 0.14 -5.76
C PHE A 157 -11.56 1.46 -6.39
N LYS A 158 -12.03 2.61 -5.87
CA LYS A 158 -11.62 3.95 -6.35
C LYS A 158 -10.14 4.26 -6.14
N LYS A 159 -9.45 3.51 -5.27
CA LYS A 159 -8.00 3.65 -5.06
C LYS A 159 -7.18 3.01 -6.19
N LEU A 160 -7.78 2.15 -7.02
CA LEU A 160 -7.16 1.55 -8.23
C LEU A 160 -7.28 2.45 -9.48
N ASP A 161 -7.63 3.72 -9.31
CA ASP A 161 -7.67 4.68 -10.41
C ASP A 161 -6.25 5.03 -10.86
N ILE A 162 -5.95 4.90 -12.15
CA ILE A 162 -4.63 5.21 -12.71
C ILE A 162 -4.24 6.69 -12.52
N ASN A 163 -5.22 7.59 -12.39
CA ASN A 163 -4.98 9.01 -12.14
C ASN A 163 -4.26 9.25 -10.81
N LYS A 164 -4.24 8.26 -9.90
CA LYS A 164 -3.42 8.28 -8.68
C LYS A 164 -1.95 8.54 -8.94
N PHE A 165 -1.43 8.07 -10.07
CA PHE A 165 -0.04 8.24 -10.46
C PHE A 165 0.25 9.57 -11.21
N SER A 166 -0.77 10.43 -11.38
CA SER A 166 -0.57 11.75 -12.01
C SER A 166 0.15 12.75 -11.11
N PHE A 167 0.12 12.55 -9.79
CA PHE A 167 0.60 13.51 -8.78
C PHE A 167 -0.05 14.90 -8.91
N SER A 168 -1.24 14.98 -9.50
CA SER A 168 -2.07 16.19 -9.46
C SER A 168 -2.50 16.49 -8.02
N ILE A 169 -2.72 17.76 -7.72
CA ILE A 169 -3.16 18.19 -6.38
C ILE A 169 -4.48 17.51 -6.03
N GLU A 170 -5.40 17.43 -6.99
CA GLU A 170 -6.70 16.80 -6.87
C GLU A 170 -6.57 15.32 -6.49
N SER A 171 -5.67 14.59 -7.15
CA SER A 171 -5.42 13.18 -6.87
C SER A 171 -4.83 12.96 -5.47
N LEU A 172 -3.87 13.81 -5.07
CA LEU A 172 -3.23 13.73 -3.75
C LEU A 172 -4.24 14.05 -2.64
N VAL A 173 -5.05 15.10 -2.82
CA VAL A 173 -6.13 15.46 -1.89
C VAL A 173 -7.15 14.32 -1.77
N ASP A 174 -7.56 13.71 -2.88
CA ASP A 174 -8.46 12.55 -2.85
C ASP A 174 -7.85 11.36 -2.09
N THR A 175 -6.55 11.08 -2.24
CA THR A 175 -5.86 10.04 -1.45
C THR A 175 -5.86 10.37 0.04
N ILE A 176 -5.56 11.62 0.43
CA ILE A 176 -5.53 12.05 1.84
C ILE A 176 -6.92 11.90 2.48
N ILE A 177 -7.98 12.34 1.80
CA ILE A 177 -9.35 12.24 2.31
C ILE A 177 -9.74 10.77 2.55
N ARG A 178 -9.33 9.86 1.65
CA ARG A 178 -9.57 8.42 1.77
C ARG A 178 -8.73 7.72 2.85
N TYR A 179 -7.70 8.36 3.39
CA TYR A 179 -6.96 7.83 4.54
C TYR A 179 -7.54 8.30 5.87
N LYS A 180 -8.11 9.51 5.89
CA LYS A 180 -8.61 10.14 7.12
C LYS A 180 -10.03 9.68 7.50
N THR A 181 -10.80 9.20 6.52
CA THR A 181 -12.19 8.74 6.70
C THR A 181 -12.24 7.23 6.84
#